data_AF-A0A8X6WCV5-F1
#
_entry.id   AF-A0A8X6WCV5-F1
#
_cell.length_a   1.000
_cell.length_b   1.000
_cell.length_c   1.000
_cell.angle_alpha   90.00
_cell.angle_beta   90.00
_cell.angle_gamma   90.00
#
_symmetry.space_group_name_H-M   'P 1'
#
loop_
_entity.id
_entity.type
_entity.pdbx_description
1 polymer ?
#
loop_
_entity_poly.entity_id
_entity_poly.type
_entity_poly.pdbx_seq_one_letter_code
_entity_poly.pdbx_strand_id
1 'polypeptide(L)'
;MYNKLLLYTAVLRPILTYGSPVWGYAADSNIKTLEVAQNSIIRNIVRADRYTRNSKIYEDTKILPFKSYIQKLAISFFNNLPNIDNENVKLLNNYIPMPDLKRPRRILLDSYNPPNN
;
A
#
# COMPACT_ATOMS: atom_id res chain seq x y z
N MET A 1 13.25 -20.59 -6.23
CA MET A 1 12.19 -19.76 -5.59
C MET A 1 12.62 -18.30 -5.46
N TYR A 2 13.82 -18.04 -4.92
CA TYR A 2 14.38 -16.70 -4.73
C TYR A 2 14.34 -15.77 -5.96
N ASN A 3 14.77 -16.24 -7.14
CA ASN A 3 14.83 -15.41 -8.35
C ASN A 3 13.46 -14.90 -8.82
N LYS A 4 12.40 -15.70 -8.66
CA LYS A 4 11.02 -15.30 -9.03
C LYS A 4 10.45 -14.30 -8.03
N LEU A 5 10.77 -14.47 -6.75
CA LEU A 5 10.37 -13.52 -5.70
C LEU A 5 11.07 -12.15 -5.91
N LEU A 6 12.35 -12.19 -6.28
CA LEU A 6 13.12 -11.01 -6.63
C LEU A 6 12.48 -10.25 -7.81
N LEU A 7 12.10 -10.98 -8.86
CA LEU A 7 11.40 -10.41 -10.01
C LEU A 7 10.09 -9.71 -9.61
N TYR A 8 9.29 -10.33 -8.73
CA TYR A 8 8.09 -9.70 -8.19
C TYR A 8 8.42 -8.39 -7.46
N THR A 9 9.40 -8.41 -6.56
CA THR A 9 9.78 -7.22 -5.78
C THR A 9 10.36 -6.10 -6.64
N ALA A 10 11.11 -6.43 -7.69
CA ALA A 10 11.81 -5.46 -8.52
C ALA A 10 10.92 -4.85 -9.61
N VAL A 11 10.00 -5.62 -10.20
CA VAL A 11 9.22 -5.20 -11.38
C VAL A 11 7.73 -5.10 -11.09
N LEU A 12 7.12 -6.17 -10.58
CA LEU A 12 5.66 -6.21 -10.42
C LEU A 12 5.17 -5.31 -9.28
N ARG A 13 5.92 -5.26 -8.19
CA ARG A 13 5.62 -4.39 -7.04
C ARG A 13 5.54 -2.91 -7.43
N PRO A 14 6.54 -2.29 -8.10
CA PRO A 14 6.43 -0.88 -8.49
C PRO A 14 5.32 -0.63 -9.50
N ILE A 15 5.02 -1.56 -10.42
CA ILE A 15 3.87 -1.44 -11.33
C ILE A 15 2.56 -1.39 -10.54
N LEU A 16 2.41 -2.27 -9.56
CA LEU A 16 1.23 -2.31 -8.68
C LEU A 16 1.17 -1.15 -7.69
N THR A 17 2.25 -0.40 -7.44
CA THR A 17 2.26 0.67 -6.44
C THR A 17 2.57 2.05 -6.97
N TYR A 18 2.67 2.22 -8.29
CA TYR A 18 3.03 3.51 -8.90
C TYR A 18 2.10 4.65 -8.44
N GLY A 19 0.81 4.36 -8.27
CA GLY A 19 -0.21 5.32 -7.85
C GLY A 19 -0.44 5.40 -6.33
N SER A 20 0.39 4.77 -5.50
CA SER A 20 0.18 4.64 -4.05
C SER A 20 -0.11 5.98 -3.33
N PRO A 21 0.58 7.10 -3.60
CA PRO A 21 0.28 8.38 -2.95
C PRO A 21 -1.09 8.96 -3.32
N VAL A 22 -1.58 8.67 -4.54
CA VAL A 22 -2.86 9.15 -5.08
C VAL A 22 -4.02 8.28 -4.61
N TRP A 23 -3.78 6.99 -4.41
CA TRP A 23 -4.79 6.02 -4.00
C TRP A 23 -5.29 6.20 -2.56
N GLY A 24 -4.80 7.19 -1.81
CA GLY A 24 -5.37 7.56 -0.53
C GLY A 24 -6.90 7.70 -0.56
N TYR A 25 -7.46 8.18 -1.68
CA TYR A 25 -8.91 8.35 -1.91
C TYR A 25 -9.58 7.21 -2.69
N ALA A 26 -8.85 6.15 -3.06
CA ALA A 26 -9.41 5.06 -3.85
C ALA A 26 -10.47 4.29 -3.05
N ALA A 27 -11.47 3.77 -3.76
CA ALA A 27 -12.45 2.87 -3.16
C ALA A 27 -11.79 1.56 -2.70
N ASP A 28 -12.26 1.02 -1.57
CA ASP A 28 -11.79 -0.27 -1.03
C ASP A 28 -11.85 -1.41 -2.05
N SER A 29 -12.87 -1.40 -2.92
CA SER A 29 -13.02 -2.40 -3.98
C SER A 29 -11.81 -2.41 -4.92
N ASN A 30 -11.26 -1.25 -5.26
CA ASN A 30 -10.09 -1.13 -6.12
C ASN A 30 -8.83 -1.63 -5.40
N ILE A 31 -8.66 -1.27 -4.13
CA ILE A 31 -7.55 -1.74 -3.29
C ILE A 31 -7.61 -3.26 -3.14
N LYS A 32 -8.80 -3.81 -2.90
CA LYS A 32 -9.03 -5.25 -2.76
C LYS A 32 -8.72 -6.01 -4.05
N THR A 33 -9.09 -5.47 -5.21
CA THR A 33 -8.75 -6.06 -6.51
C THR A 33 -7.22 -6.16 -6.68
N LEU A 34 -6.49 -5.10 -6.34
CA LEU A 34 -5.03 -5.09 -6.40
C LEU A 34 -4.40 -6.06 -5.37
N GLU A 35 -4.98 -6.15 -4.17
CA GLU A 35 -4.55 -7.12 -3.15
C GLU A 35 -4.76 -8.58 -3.64
N VAL A 36 -5.88 -8.86 -4.29
CA VAL A 36 -6.14 -10.17 -4.91
C VAL A 36 -5.12 -10.47 -6.02
N ALA A 37 -4.77 -9.48 -6.83
CA ALA A 37 -3.75 -9.63 -7.86
C ALA A 37 -2.37 -9.95 -7.26
N GLN A 38 -1.94 -9.20 -6.23
CA GLN A 38 -0.71 -9.50 -5.49
C GLN A 38 -0.73 -10.93 -4.91
N ASN A 39 -1.82 -11.32 -4.23
CA ASN A 39 -1.95 -12.64 -3.62
C ASN A 39 -1.84 -13.76 -4.65
N SER A 40 -2.48 -13.61 -5.81
CA SER A 40 -2.44 -14.58 -6.90
C SER A 40 -1.01 -14.77 -7.43
N ILE A 41 -0.28 -13.66 -7.66
CA ILE A 41 1.11 -13.68 -8.14
C ILE A 41 2.02 -14.39 -7.13
N ILE A 42 1.96 -14.01 -5.84
CA ILE A 42 2.81 -14.59 -4.81
C ILE A 42 2.51 -16.08 -4.64
N ARG A 43 1.23 -16.48 -4.64
CA ARG A 43 0.85 -17.89 -4.58
C ARG A 43 1.43 -18.71 -5.74
N ASN A 44 1.39 -18.16 -6.96
CA ASN A 44 1.97 -18.81 -8.12
C ASN A 44 3.50 -18.94 -8.00
N ILE A 45 4.19 -17.93 -7.48
CA ILE A 45 5.64 -17.95 -7.25
C ILE A 45 6.03 -19.02 -6.22
N VAL A 46 5.28 -19.11 -5.12
CA VAL A 46 5.52 -20.03 -4.00
C VAL A 46 5.00 -21.45 -4.30
N ARG A 47 4.18 -21.62 -5.35
CA ARG A 47 3.40 -22.84 -5.62
C ARG A 47 2.56 -23.26 -4.41
N ALA A 48 1.96 -22.28 -3.75
CA ALA A 48 1.11 -22.51 -2.59
C ALA A 48 -0.26 -23.05 -3.02
N ASP A 49 -0.77 -24.00 -2.25
CA ASP A 49 -2.09 -24.56 -2.46
C ASP A 49 -3.21 -23.57 -2.04
N ARG A 50 -4.43 -23.79 -2.54
CA ARG A 50 -5.61 -22.96 -2.25
C ARG A 50 -5.91 -22.89 -0.76
N TYR A 51 -5.67 -23.96 0.00
CA TYR A 51 -5.96 -24.01 1.44
C TYR A 51 -4.88 -23.32 2.29
N THR A 52 -3.71 -23.01 1.72
CA THR A 52 -2.67 -22.26 2.44
C THR A 52 -3.16 -20.86 2.80
N ARG A 53 -3.03 -20.43 4.06
CA ARG A 53 -3.45 -19.08 4.48
C ARG A 53 -2.50 -18.01 3.92
N ASN A 54 -3.05 -16.87 3.48
CA ASN A 54 -2.24 -15.73 3.02
C ASN A 54 -1.26 -15.24 4.09
N SER A 55 -1.66 -15.24 5.36
CA SER A 55 -0.80 -14.83 6.49
C SER A 55 0.50 -15.64 6.55
N LYS A 56 0.41 -16.96 6.38
CA LYS A 56 1.58 -17.84 6.38
C LYS A 56 2.48 -17.61 5.17
N ILE A 57 1.88 -17.38 3.99
CA ILE A 57 2.64 -17.01 2.78
C ILE A 57 3.41 -15.71 3.00
N TYR A 58 2.81 -14.71 3.64
CA TYR A 58 3.48 -13.44 3.94
C TYR A 58 4.62 -13.61 4.94
N GLU A 59 4.43 -14.43 5.98
CA GLU A 59 5.46 -14.77 6.95
C GLU A 59 6.67 -15.46 6.28
N ASP A 60 6.39 -16.49 5.47
CA ASP A 60 7.42 -17.28 4.79
C ASP A 60 8.18 -16.45 3.72
N THR A 61 7.48 -15.57 2.99
CA THR A 61 8.08 -14.73 1.94
C THR A 61 8.65 -13.41 2.43
N LYS A 62 8.36 -13.02 3.68
CA LYS A 62 8.64 -11.70 4.27
C LYS A 62 8.06 -10.53 3.46
N ILE A 63 6.98 -10.77 2.71
CA ILE A 63 6.28 -9.75 1.92
C ILE A 63 5.15 -9.16 2.75
N LEU A 64 5.05 -7.83 2.77
CA LEU A 64 3.90 -7.15 3.38
C LEU A 64 2.62 -7.33 2.55
N PRO A 65 1.45 -7.39 3.22
CA PRO A 65 0.15 -7.23 2.57
C PRO A 65 0.09 -5.93 1.77
N PHE A 66 -0.63 -5.95 0.66
CA PHE A 66 -0.70 -4.82 -0.27
C PHE A 66 -1.14 -3.52 0.40
N LYS A 67 -2.20 -3.59 1.21
CA LYS A 67 -2.75 -2.45 1.96
C LYS A 67 -1.71 -1.82 2.89
N SER A 68 -1.02 -2.62 3.70
CA SER A 68 0.03 -2.16 4.61
C SER A 68 1.22 -1.56 3.86
N TYR A 69 1.55 -2.11 2.68
CA TYR A 69 2.64 -1.59 1.86
C TYR A 69 2.30 -0.23 1.25
N ILE A 70 1.09 -0.06 0.69
CA ILE A 70 0.61 1.24 0.20
C ILE A 70 0.56 2.27 1.33
N GLN A 71 0.07 1.88 2.51
CA GLN A 71 0.06 2.76 3.69
C GLN A 71 1.46 3.27 4.01
N LYS A 72 2.44 2.36 4.07
CA LYS A 72 3.85 2.71 4.32
C LYS A 72 4.39 3.67 3.26
N LEU A 73 4.10 3.42 1.99
CA LEU A 73 4.51 4.28 0.89
C LEU A 73 3.87 5.67 0.97
N ALA A 74 2.56 5.73 1.24
CA ALA A 74 1.83 6.98 1.38
C ALA A 74 2.38 7.82 2.55
N ILE A 75 2.57 7.21 3.73
CA ILE A 75 3.15 7.87 4.89
C ILE A 75 4.56 8.40 4.56
N SER A 76 5.42 7.57 3.96
CA SER A 76 6.77 8.00 3.57
C SER A 76 6.75 9.16 2.57
N PHE A 77 5.79 9.17 1.63
CA PHE A 77 5.63 10.25 0.67
C PHE A 77 5.21 11.56 1.34
N PHE A 78 4.19 11.54 2.21
CA PHE A 78 3.71 12.75 2.89
C PHE A 78 4.69 13.27 3.94
N ASN A 79 5.45 12.40 4.59
CA ASN A 79 6.52 12.82 5.50
C ASN A 79 7.69 13.47 4.75
N ASN A 80 7.95 13.07 3.50
CA ASN A 80 9.02 13.63 2.68
C ASN A 80 8.57 14.86 1.86
N LEU A 81 7.27 15.18 1.85
CA LEU A 81 6.70 16.31 1.13
C LEU A 81 7.42 17.66 1.35
N PRO A 82 7.84 18.05 2.58
CA PRO A 82 8.57 19.32 2.79
C PRO A 82 9.94 19.37 2.10
N ASN A 83 10.55 18.22 1.83
CA ASN A 83 11.89 18.09 1.23
C ASN A 83 11.84 17.99 -0.31
N ILE A 84 10.65 18.01 -0.93
CA ILE A 84 10.51 17.92 -2.39
C ILE A 84 10.64 19.31 -3.01
N ASP A 85 11.56 19.49 -3.96
CA ASP A 85 11.79 20.79 -4.62
C ASP A 85 10.59 21.28 -5.44
N ASN A 86 9.72 20.38 -5.90
CA ASN A 86 8.55 20.72 -6.72
C ASN A 86 7.45 21.44 -5.91
N GLU A 87 7.23 22.72 -6.22
CA GLU A 87 6.21 23.57 -5.61
C GLU A 87 4.79 23.00 -5.73
N ASN A 88 4.44 22.38 -6.86
CA ASN A 88 3.10 21.81 -7.07
C ASN A 88 2.81 20.65 -6.11
N VAL A 89 3.85 19.92 -5.71
CA VAL A 89 3.73 18.80 -4.77
C VAL A 89 3.64 19.32 -3.34
N LYS A 90 4.30 20.43 -3.01
CA LYS A 90 4.18 21.12 -1.72
C LYS A 90 2.77 21.68 -1.49
N LEU A 91 2.03 22.03 -2.55
CA LEU A 91 0.63 22.46 -2.47
C LEU A 91 -0.33 21.34 -2.04
N LEU A 92 0.08 20.07 -2.09
CA LEU A 92 -0.68 18.97 -1.52
C LEU A 92 -0.58 19.07 0.01
N ASN A 93 -1.31 20.00 0.62
CA ASN A 93 -1.33 20.28 2.07
C ASN A 93 -1.12 19.04 2.95
N ASN A 94 -0.43 19.23 4.09
CA ASN A 94 -0.30 18.24 5.17
C ASN A 94 -1.67 17.62 5.45
N TYR A 95 -1.86 16.37 5.03
CA TYR A 95 -3.14 15.71 5.13
C TYR A 95 -3.45 15.41 6.59
N ILE A 96 -4.47 16.08 7.13
CA ILE A 96 -5.02 15.78 8.44
C ILE A 96 -6.14 14.75 8.24
N PRO A 97 -6.05 13.53 8.82
CA PRO A 97 -7.09 12.52 8.69
C PRO A 97 -8.31 12.89 9.54
N MET A 98 -9.08 13.89 9.10
CA MET A 98 -10.36 14.23 9.71
C MET A 98 -11.45 13.34 9.08
N PRO A 99 -12.24 12.61 9.90
CA PRO A 99 -13.33 11.76 9.40
C PRO A 99 -14.43 12.55 8.68
N ASP A 100 -14.58 13.85 9.00
CA ASP A 100 -15.65 14.71 8.46
C ASP A 100 -15.34 15.32 7.08
N LEU A 101 -14.17 15.03 6.51
CA LEU A 101 -13.80 15.57 5.20
C LEU A 101 -14.59 14.89 4.08
N LYS A 102 -15.07 15.66 3.09
CA LYS A 102 -15.72 15.10 1.89
C LYS A 102 -14.69 14.30 1.09
N ARG A 103 -14.65 12.98 1.33
CA ARG A 103 -13.67 12.00 0.84
C ARG A 103 -12.36 12.06 1.62
N PRO A 104 -12.30 11.52 2.85
CA PRO A 104 -11.04 11.42 3.55
C PRO A 104 -10.15 10.36 2.88
N ARG A 105 -8.82 10.47 2.99
CA ARG A 105 -7.89 9.43 2.53
C ARG A 105 -8.00 8.22 3.43
N ARG A 106 -8.94 7.34 3.08
CA ARG A 106 -9.32 6.18 3.88
C ARG A 106 -8.15 5.25 4.20
N ILE A 107 -7.22 5.08 3.26
CA ILE A 107 -6.02 4.27 3.47
C ILE A 107 -5.20 4.75 4.68
N LEU A 108 -5.13 6.07 4.89
CA LEU A 108 -4.41 6.69 6.00
C LEU A 108 -5.25 6.79 7.28
N LEU A 109 -6.58 6.80 7.17
CA LEU A 109 -7.49 6.78 8.32
C LEU A 109 -7.33 5.49 9.14
N ASP A 110 -7.14 4.35 8.49
CA ASP A 110 -6.95 3.06 9.19
C ASP A 110 -5.67 3.03 10.06
N SER A 111 -4.74 3.96 9.83
CA SER A 111 -3.51 4.15 10.62
C SER A 111 -3.57 5.35 11.58
N TYR A 112 -4.63 6.15 11.51
CA TYR A 112 -4.79 7.34 12.34
C TYR A 112 -5.38 6.94 13.70
N ASN A 113 -4.57 7.11 14.75
CA ASN A 113 -5.06 7.06 16.13
C ASN A 113 -5.34 8.51 16.55
N PRO A 114 -6.60 8.90 16.83
CA PRO A 114 -6.88 10.25 17.28
C PRO A 114 -6.12 10.54 18.58
N PRO A 115 -5.63 11.77 18.78
CA PRO A 115 -5.06 12.15 20.06
C PRO A 115 -6.12 11.96 21.15
N ASN A 116 -5.79 11.19 22.20
CA ASN A 116 -6.65 11.00 23.36
C ASN A 116 -6.97 12.37 23.98
N ASN A 117 -8.26 12.71 24.04
CA ASN A 117 -8.77 13.81 24.88
C ASN A 117 -8.72 13.42 26.35
#